data_AF-A0A897NHX3-F1
#
_entry.id   AF-A0A897NHX3-F1
#
_cell.length_a   1.000
_cell.length_b   1.000
_cell.length_c   1.000
_cell.angle_alpha   90.00
_cell.angle_beta   90.00
_cell.angle_gamma   90.00
#
_symmetry.space_group_name_H-M   'P 1'
#
loop_
_entity.id
_entity.type
_entity.pdbx_description
1 polymer ?
#
loop_
_entity_poly.entity_id
_entity_poly.type
_entity_poly.pdbx_seq_one_letter_code
_entity_poly.pdbx_strand_id
1 'polypeptide(L)'
;MDEPNCPVLAAAAERYDTTGQPVTAASIASALQQRESAVGTRLSRLVDCELLAPADGGYRPTVTGREFLDLEAECGPFIVDIDGDPRS
;
A
#
# COMPACT_ATOMS: atom_id res chain seq x y z
N MET A 1 -6.41 2.68 -16.38
CA MET A 1 -5.19 2.45 -15.58
C MET A 1 -5.69 2.56 -14.17
N ASP A 2 -5.95 1.41 -13.58
CA ASP A 2 -6.47 1.29 -12.22
C ASP A 2 -5.48 2.00 -11.30
N GLU A 3 -5.94 3.07 -10.65
CA GLU A 3 -5.14 3.76 -9.65
C GLU A 3 -4.98 2.77 -8.49
N PRO A 4 -3.75 2.47 -8.03
CA PRO A 4 -3.56 1.55 -6.92
C PRO A 4 -4.38 2.06 -5.74
N ASN A 5 -5.19 1.19 -5.12
CA ASN A 5 -6.08 1.56 -4.02
C ASN A 5 -5.25 2.11 -2.83
N CYS A 6 -3.94 1.77 -2.77
CA CYS A 6 -2.96 2.35 -1.85
C CYS A 6 -1.67 2.84 -2.56
N PRO A 7 -1.62 4.08 -3.09
CA PRO A 7 -0.44 4.60 -3.80
C PRO A 7 0.79 4.75 -2.89
N VAL A 8 0.60 4.99 -1.59
CA VAL A 8 1.69 5.05 -0.60
C VAL A 8 2.33 3.68 -0.37
N LEU A 9 1.55 2.61 -0.36
CA LEU A 9 2.07 1.25 -0.18
C LEU A 9 2.80 0.78 -1.44
N ALA A 10 2.23 1.04 -2.61
CA ALA A 10 2.86 0.73 -3.90
C ALA A 10 4.23 1.44 -4.04
N ALA A 11 4.28 2.75 -3.78
CA ALA A 11 5.53 3.50 -3.81
C ALA A 11 6.56 3.02 -2.77
N ALA A 12 6.09 2.59 -1.58
CA ALA A 12 6.96 2.02 -0.56
C ALA A 12 7.56 0.67 -0.99
N ALA A 13 6.75 -0.21 -1.59
CA ALA A 13 7.19 -1.49 -2.11
C ALA A 13 8.21 -1.33 -3.24
N GLU A 14 7.86 -0.55 -4.27
CA GLU A 14 8.73 -0.30 -5.43
C GLU A 14 10.08 0.30 -5.02
N ARG A 15 10.07 1.29 -4.12
CA ARG A 15 11.30 1.93 -3.66
C ARG A 15 12.16 0.97 -2.84
N TYR A 16 11.55 0.18 -1.96
CA TYR A 16 12.28 -0.82 -1.18
C TYR A 16 12.87 -1.90 -2.09
N ASP A 17 12.14 -2.34 -3.12
CA ASP A 17 12.61 -3.35 -4.07
C ASP A 17 13.77 -2.86 -4.94
N THR A 18 13.72 -1.58 -5.32
CA THR A 18 14.78 -0.96 -6.13
C THR A 18 16.05 -0.71 -5.33
N THR A 19 15.93 -0.34 -4.06
CA THR A 19 17.08 0.14 -3.26
C THR A 19 17.57 -0.86 -2.20
N GLY A 20 16.73 -1.82 -1.81
CA GLY A 20 16.96 -2.69 -0.66
C GLY A 20 17.03 -1.95 0.68
N GLN A 21 16.64 -0.67 0.73
CA GLN A 21 16.74 0.19 1.92
C GLN A 21 15.37 0.54 2.48
N PRO A 22 15.25 0.72 3.81
CA PRO A 22 14.04 1.23 4.44
C PRO A 22 13.57 2.55 3.80
N VAL A 23 12.26 2.66 3.60
CA VAL A 23 11.66 3.87 3.03
C VAL A 23 11.31 4.89 4.11
N THR A 24 11.47 6.16 3.79
CA THR A 24 11.12 7.27 4.68
C THR A 24 9.92 8.04 4.15
N ALA A 25 9.21 8.75 5.04
CA ALA A 25 8.10 9.61 4.66
C ALA A 25 8.53 10.64 3.60
N ALA A 26 9.68 11.30 3.79
CA ALA A 26 10.25 12.23 2.81
C ALA A 26 10.45 11.58 1.43
N SER A 27 10.99 10.36 1.40
CA SER A 27 11.29 9.66 0.16
C SER A 27 10.04 9.30 -0.65
N ILE A 28 8.97 8.90 0.04
CA ILE A 28 7.68 8.55 -0.59
C ILE A 28 6.89 9.82 -0.94
N ALA A 29 6.93 10.84 -0.10
CA ALA A 29 6.34 12.15 -0.38
C ALA A 29 6.92 12.79 -1.64
N SER A 30 8.23 12.69 -1.83
CA SER A 30 8.88 13.14 -3.06
C SER A 30 8.43 12.34 -4.28
N ALA A 31 8.26 11.02 -4.16
CA ALA A 31 7.82 10.17 -5.27
C ALA A 31 6.37 10.47 -5.69
N LEU A 32 5.50 10.73 -4.72
CA LEU A 32 4.07 10.98 -4.96
C LEU A 32 3.72 12.47 -5.10
N GLN A 33 4.69 13.38 -4.98
CA GLN A 33 4.48 14.84 -4.92
C GLN A 33 3.44 15.25 -3.85
N GLN A 34 3.48 14.58 -2.70
CA GLN A 34 2.56 14.79 -1.58
C GLN A 34 3.27 15.44 -0.39
N ARG A 35 2.48 15.93 0.59
CA ARG A 35 3.03 16.45 1.84
C ARG A 35 3.58 15.32 2.70
N GLU A 36 4.81 15.46 3.16
CA GLU A 36 5.49 14.50 4.03
C GLU A 36 4.68 14.12 5.27
N SER A 37 4.03 15.08 5.93
CA SER A 37 3.19 14.81 7.10
C SER A 37 1.97 13.92 6.80
N ALA A 38 1.37 14.06 5.62
CA ALA A 38 0.26 13.22 5.19
C ALA A 38 0.74 11.80 4.88
N VAL A 39 1.88 11.68 4.20
CA VAL A 39 2.53 10.40 3.92
C VAL A 39 2.96 9.69 5.21
N GLY A 40 3.57 10.41 6.15
CA GLY A 40 3.96 9.87 7.46
C GLY A 40 2.76 9.29 8.21
N THR A 41 1.65 10.02 8.26
CA THR A 41 0.40 9.54 8.88
C THR A 41 -0.10 8.25 8.19
N ARG A 42 -0.01 8.18 6.86
CA ARG A 42 -0.43 6.99 6.11
C ARG A 42 0.51 5.80 6.36
N LEU A 43 1.82 6.01 6.41
CA LEU A 43 2.80 4.97 6.74
C LEU A 43 2.55 4.38 8.13
N SER A 44 2.24 5.20 9.13
CA SER A 44 1.87 4.71 10.46
C SER A 44 0.63 3.81 10.43
N ARG A 45 -0.42 4.20 9.70
CA ARG A 45 -1.62 3.35 9.53
C ARG A 45 -1.33 2.04 8.81
N LEU A 46 -0.42 2.04 7.84
CA LEU A 46 -0.02 0.82 7.14
C LEU A 46 0.78 -0.12 8.07
N VAL A 47 1.50 0.42 9.05
CA VAL A 47 2.10 -0.39 10.12
C VAL A 47 1.04 -1.00 11.02
N ASP A 48 0.02 -0.23 11.42
CA ASP A 48 -1.09 -0.73 12.23
C ASP A 48 -1.86 -1.86 11.53
N CYS A 49 -1.88 -1.85 10.19
CA CYS A 49 -2.48 -2.91 9.35
C CYS A 49 -1.50 -4.04 8.98
N GLU A 50 -0.28 -4.07 9.54
CA GLU A 50 0.75 -5.07 9.26
C GLU A 50 1.23 -5.12 7.79
N LEU A 51 0.93 -4.09 6.98
CA LEU A 51 1.35 -3.97 5.57
C LEU A 51 2.76 -3.38 5.46
N LEU A 52 3.18 -2.61 6.46
CA LEU A 52 4.55 -2.16 6.65
C LEU A 52 5.05 -2.60 8.03
N ALA A 53 6.35 -2.73 8.17
CA ALA A 53 7.01 -2.89 9.46
C ALA A 53 8.00 -1.74 9.69
N PRO A 54 8.13 -1.23 10.92
CA PRO A 54 9.20 -0.30 11.27
C PRO A 54 10.56 -0.98 11.09
N ALA A 55 11.54 -0.21 10.64
CA ALA A 55 12.94 -0.59 10.50
C ALA A 55 13.83 0.57 10.95
N ASP A 56 15.11 0.32 11.18
CA ASP A 56 16.06 1.39 11.50
C ASP A 56 16.06 2.44 10.38
N GLY A 57 15.68 3.66 10.73
CA GLY A 57 15.62 4.79 9.82
C GLY A 57 14.43 4.83 8.86
N GLY A 58 13.41 3.97 9.01
CA GLY A 58 12.23 4.03 8.13
C GLY A 58 11.25 2.86 8.26
N TYR A 59 10.69 2.46 7.13
CA TYR A 59 9.71 1.38 7.02
C TYR A 59 10.13 0.38 5.96
N ARG A 60 9.76 -0.88 6.14
CA ARG A 60 9.90 -1.93 5.12
C ARG A 60 8.53 -2.53 4.77
N PRO A 61 8.27 -2.87 3.50
CA PRO A 61 7.12 -3.68 3.14
C PRO A 61 7.18 -5.05 3.81
N THR A 62 6.07 -5.51 4.34
CA THR A 62 5.93 -6.90 4.80
C THR A 62 5.58 -7.81 3.62
N VAL A 63 5.56 -9.12 3.86
CA VAL A 63 5.03 -10.08 2.87
C VAL A 63 3.55 -9.78 2.61
N THR A 64 2.77 -9.58 3.68
CA THR A 64 1.34 -9.24 3.60
C THR A 64 1.08 -7.95 2.82
N GLY A 65 1.91 -6.92 2.99
CA GLY A 65 1.81 -5.68 2.22
C GLY A 65 2.03 -5.85 0.72
N ARG A 66 2.86 -6.82 0.32
CA ARG A 66 3.11 -7.15 -1.09
C ARG A 66 1.97 -7.98 -1.67
N GLU A 67 1.54 -9.01 -0.94
CA GLU A 67 0.39 -9.84 -1.34
C GLU A 67 -0.87 -8.98 -1.52
N PHE A 68 -1.07 -7.97 -0.67
CA PHE A 68 -2.17 -7.02 -0.82
C PHE A 68 -2.12 -6.24 -2.15
N LEU A 69 -0.92 -5.82 -2.60
CA LEU A 69 -0.76 -5.13 -3.89
C LEU A 69 -0.95 -6.08 -5.07
N ASP A 70 -0.49 -7.33 -4.96
CA ASP A 70 -0.67 -8.35 -5.99
C ASP A 70 -2.17 -8.70 -6.14
N LEU A 71 -2.91 -8.79 -5.03
CA LEU A 71 -4.36 -8.99 -5.04
C LEU A 71 -5.10 -7.81 -5.69
N GLU A 72 -4.64 -6.56 -5.52
CA GLU A 72 -5.20 -5.39 -6.22
C GLU A 72 -4.97 -5.45 -7.74
N ALA A 73 -3.83 -6.01 -8.18
CA ALA A 73 -3.54 -6.18 -9.61
C ALA A 73 -4.34 -7.32 -10.25
N GLU A 74 -4.67 -8.36 -9.48
CA GLU A 74 -5.48 -9.50 -9.95
C GLU A 74 -6.99 -9.25 -9.85
N CYS A 75 -7.42 -8.41 -8.90
CA CYS A 75 -8.82 -8.05 -8.71
C CYS A 75 -9.19 -6.83 -9.55
N GLY A 76 -9.48 -7.07 -10.84
CA GLY A 76 -10.40 -6.22 -11.59
C GLY A 76 -11.73 -6.03 -10.83
N PRO A 77 -12.59 -5.07 -11.21
CA PRO A 77 -13.69 -4.57 -10.39
C PRO A 77 -14.46 -5.71 -9.72
N PHE A 78 -14.42 -5.76 -8.39
CA PHE A 78 -15.20 -6.71 -7.60
C PHE A 78 -16.69 -6.44 -7.85
N ILE A 79 -17.29 -7.16 -8.79
CA ILE A 79 -18.74 -7.28 -8.88
C ILE A 79 -19.14 -8.25 -7.77
N VAL A 80 -19.47 -7.71 -6.61
CA VAL A 80 -20.27 -8.43 -5.62
C VAL A 80 -21.67 -8.55 -6.22
N ASP A 81 -22.03 -9.76 -6.64
CA ASP A 81 -23.42 -10.10 -6.94
C ASP A 81 -24.18 -10.09 -5.60
N ILE A 82 -24.93 -9.01 -5.34
CA ILE A 82 -25.78 -8.88 -4.14
C ILE A 82 -27.15 -9.52 -4.39
N ASP A 83 -27.41 -10.13 -5.55
CA ASP A 83 -28.68 -10.81 -5.82
C ASP A 83 -28.61 -12.30 -5.45
N GLY A 84 -28.40 -12.55 -4.17
CA GLY A 84 -28.94 -13.73 -3.53
C GLY A 84 -30.37 -13.48 -3.08
N ASP A 85 -31.33 -13.37 -4.02
CA ASP A 85 -32.75 -13.50 -3.66
C ASP A 85 -33.07 -14.99 -3.48
N PRO A 86 -33.40 -15.47 -2.26
CA PRO A 86 -33.71 -16.86 -2.03
C PRO A 86 -35.23 -17.10 -2.00
N ARG A 87 -36.03 -16.44 -2.86
CA ARG A 87 -37.44 -16.80 -3.14
C ARG A 87 -38.01 -15.99 -4.33
N SER A 88 -38.07 -16.60 -5.50
CA SER A 88 -39.26 -16.46 -6.35
C SER A 88 -39.52 -17.69 -7.21
#